data_AF-A0A545AKS8-F1
#
_entry.id   AF-A0A545AKS8-F1
#
_cell.length_a   1.000
_cell.length_b   1.000
_cell.length_c   1.000
_cell.angle_alpha   90.00
_cell.angle_beta   90.00
_cell.angle_gamma   90.00
#
_symmetry.space_group_name_H-M   'P 1'
#
loop_
_entity.id
_entity.type
_entity.pdbx_description
1 polymer ?
#
loop_
_entity_poly.entity_id
_entity_poly.type
_entity_poly.pdbx_seq_one_letter_code
_entity_poly.pdbx_strand_id
1 'polypeptide(L)'
;MRVRARQGGRRVDLVLGLLLVAGVITGLSANTIGVNWPLDLIQLHAAGALAILLLAPWKSVVIRRGLRNPRQKRPTKALSIALLVLVLVTIGSGLLHSTGRVEDVGPLTLMQIHVGSAIGAVAAVVAHFAGHWVRPRRSDADRRAFLRLAVLGAGAAVATAAWDTFAATGRRFTGSVPKPELEVTSWINDGIQRVDPGAWRLRIGERTLDLAELDALPHEHFTAILDCTSGWYSRQDWDGVRLSTLFEGLDPQRSVEVRSVTGYARWFGSDTLDDVWLVTAVGGRPLTPGHGFPARIVAPGRRGFWWVKWVTSIQPSNRPPWAQSVFPLS
;
A
#
# COMPACT_ATOMS: atom_id res chain seq x y z
N MET A 1 40.25 22.93 -2.58
CA MET A 1 39.00 22.60 -3.31
C MET A 1 38.54 21.12 -3.20
N ARG A 2 39.42 20.10 -3.30
CA ARG A 2 39.07 18.67 -3.27
C ARG A 2 38.33 18.17 -2.01
N VAL A 3 38.66 18.69 -0.81
CA VAL A 3 38.05 18.25 0.46
C VAL A 3 36.59 18.71 0.60
N ARG A 4 36.28 19.96 0.22
CA ARG A 4 34.89 20.49 0.22
C ARG A 4 33.99 19.73 -0.75
N ALA A 5 34.50 19.34 -1.92
CA ALA A 5 33.75 18.52 -2.88
C ALA A 5 33.47 17.10 -2.36
N ARG A 6 34.44 16.48 -1.65
CA ARG A 6 34.25 15.17 -1.00
C ARG A 6 33.26 15.21 0.18
N GLN A 7 33.27 16.27 0.97
CA GLN A 7 32.28 16.50 2.03
C GLN A 7 30.86 16.68 1.47
N GLY A 8 30.72 17.42 0.36
CA GLY A 8 29.43 17.59 -0.32
C GLY A 8 28.83 16.28 -0.82
N GLY A 9 29.64 15.43 -1.48
CA GLY A 9 29.19 14.12 -1.96
C GLY A 9 28.69 13.20 -0.84
N ARG A 10 29.44 13.13 0.28
CA ARG A 10 29.04 12.33 1.44
C ARG A 10 27.69 12.76 2.02
N ARG A 11 27.48 14.06 2.21
CA ARG A 11 26.22 14.57 2.78
C ARG A 11 25.04 14.26 1.85
N VAL A 12 25.20 14.40 0.54
CA VAL A 12 24.15 14.03 -0.43
C VAL A 12 23.84 12.53 -0.35
N ASP A 13 24.83 11.67 -0.26
CA ASP A 13 24.60 10.21 -0.14
C ASP A 13 23.87 9.83 1.15
N LEU A 14 24.21 10.47 2.28
CA LEU A 14 23.51 10.26 3.55
C LEU A 14 22.05 10.72 3.47
N VAL A 15 21.79 11.89 2.87
CA VAL A 15 20.42 12.41 2.72
C VAL A 15 19.60 11.54 1.77
N LEU A 16 20.16 11.10 0.66
CA LEU A 16 19.50 10.16 -0.25
C LEU A 16 19.17 8.83 0.44
N GLY A 17 20.09 8.30 1.27
CA GLY A 17 19.84 7.11 2.08
C GLY A 17 18.67 7.30 3.05
N LEU A 18 18.62 8.43 3.76
CA LEU A 18 17.50 8.77 4.65
C LEU A 18 16.18 8.92 3.89
N LEU A 19 16.19 9.58 2.74
CA LEU A 19 14.99 9.76 1.91
C LEU A 19 14.47 8.43 1.36
N LEU A 20 15.35 7.51 0.98
CA LEU A 20 14.96 6.16 0.55
C LEU A 20 14.31 5.37 1.70
N VAL A 21 14.90 5.40 2.89
CA VAL A 21 14.33 4.76 4.09
C VAL A 21 12.97 5.39 4.44
N ALA A 22 12.88 6.72 4.42
CA ALA A 22 11.63 7.42 4.65
C ALA A 22 10.58 7.06 3.59
N GLY A 23 10.96 6.95 2.32
CA GLY A 23 10.08 6.51 1.22
C GLY A 23 9.52 5.11 1.47
N VAL A 24 10.36 4.15 1.87
CA VAL A 24 9.90 2.80 2.21
C VAL A 24 8.94 2.82 3.39
N ILE A 25 9.29 3.49 4.49
CA ILE A 25 8.45 3.55 5.70
C ILE A 25 7.09 4.20 5.38
N THR A 26 7.10 5.35 4.72
CA THR A 26 5.87 6.09 4.37
C THR A 26 5.01 5.31 3.39
N GLY A 27 5.60 4.67 2.37
CA GLY A 27 4.87 3.87 1.38
C GLY A 27 4.23 2.61 1.99
N LEU A 28 4.96 1.89 2.85
CA LEU A 28 4.40 0.74 3.56
C LEU A 28 3.29 1.16 4.52
N SER A 29 3.49 2.25 5.27
CA SER A 29 2.50 2.75 6.25
C SER A 29 1.23 3.27 5.57
N ALA A 30 1.35 3.93 4.42
CA ALA A 30 0.19 4.39 3.65
C ALA A 30 -0.70 3.22 3.20
N ASN A 31 -0.13 2.02 2.98
CA ASN A 31 -0.87 0.82 2.59
C ASN A 31 -1.61 0.12 3.73
N THR A 32 -1.41 0.53 4.99
CA THR A 32 -1.99 -0.15 6.16
C THR A 32 -3.05 0.68 6.86
N ILE A 33 -2.94 2.00 6.77
CA ILE A 33 -3.87 2.96 7.38
C ILE A 33 -4.99 3.28 6.39
N GLY A 34 -6.22 2.86 6.71
CA GLY A 34 -7.43 3.12 5.91
C GLY A 34 -8.32 4.25 6.44
N VAL A 35 -7.86 4.94 7.49
CA VAL A 35 -8.54 6.08 8.14
C VAL A 35 -7.74 7.37 7.94
N ASN A 36 -8.44 8.51 7.90
CA ASN A 36 -7.78 9.80 7.74
C ASN A 36 -6.97 10.13 9.00
N TRP A 37 -5.65 9.98 8.91
CA TRP A 37 -4.70 10.21 10.00
C TRP A 37 -4.20 11.66 9.96
N PRO A 38 -3.86 12.30 11.09
CA PRO A 38 -3.41 13.71 11.11
C PRO A 38 -2.19 14.01 10.24
N LEU A 39 -1.37 12.98 10.00
CA LEU A 39 -0.20 13.05 9.13
C LEU A 39 -0.53 12.44 7.77
N ASP A 40 -0.51 13.25 6.71
CA ASP A 40 -0.69 12.76 5.35
C ASP A 40 0.59 12.05 4.88
N LEU A 41 0.60 10.73 5.04
CA LEU A 41 1.73 9.89 4.68
C LEU A 41 2.00 9.86 3.18
N ILE A 42 0.98 10.02 2.33
CA ILE A 42 1.20 10.01 0.89
C ILE A 42 1.86 11.31 0.44
N GLN A 43 1.52 12.43 1.06
CA GLN A 43 2.18 13.72 0.81
C GLN A 43 3.64 13.69 1.26
N LEU A 44 3.94 13.08 2.42
CA LEU A 44 5.31 12.86 2.86
C LEU A 44 6.08 11.94 1.91
N HIS A 45 5.45 10.87 1.44
CA HIS A 45 6.03 9.95 0.48
C HIS A 45 6.38 10.67 -0.84
N ALA A 46 5.43 11.45 -1.38
CA ALA A 46 5.61 12.26 -2.59
C ALA A 46 6.71 13.32 -2.41
N ALA A 47 6.71 14.05 -1.28
CA ALA A 47 7.75 15.02 -0.97
C ALA A 47 9.14 14.36 -0.89
N GLY A 48 9.24 13.15 -0.33
CA GLY A 48 10.48 12.37 -0.33
C GLY A 48 10.97 12.05 -1.74
N ALA A 49 10.08 11.61 -2.63
CA ALA A 49 10.39 11.34 -4.03
C ALA A 49 10.86 12.60 -4.77
N LEU A 50 10.18 13.72 -4.59
CA LEU A 50 10.56 14.99 -5.22
C LEU A 50 11.86 15.57 -4.64
N ALA A 51 12.13 15.37 -3.35
CA ALA A 51 13.42 15.71 -2.75
C ALA A 51 14.58 14.90 -3.37
N ILE A 52 14.37 13.62 -3.69
CA ILE A 52 15.35 12.80 -4.41
C ILE A 52 15.62 13.40 -5.80
N LEU A 53 14.59 13.80 -6.53
CA LEU A 53 14.74 14.46 -7.84
C LEU A 53 15.47 15.81 -7.72
N LEU A 54 15.16 16.61 -6.71
CA LEU A 54 15.85 17.87 -6.43
C LEU A 54 17.33 17.66 -6.14
N LEU A 55 17.73 16.53 -5.53
CA LEU A 55 19.14 16.20 -5.30
C LEU A 55 19.86 15.62 -6.53
N ALA A 56 19.12 15.26 -7.60
CA ALA A 56 19.67 14.59 -8.77
C ALA A 56 20.81 15.36 -9.47
N PRO A 57 20.78 16.70 -9.64
CA PRO A 57 21.88 17.44 -10.26
C PRO A 57 23.22 17.23 -9.54
N TRP A 58 23.22 17.31 -8.20
CA TRP A 58 24.42 17.10 -7.40
C TRP A 58 24.90 15.65 -7.44
N LYS A 59 23.97 14.70 -7.37
CA LYS A 59 24.30 13.27 -7.42
C LYS A 59 24.84 12.87 -8.80
N SER A 60 24.34 13.48 -9.89
CA SER A 60 24.79 13.21 -11.25
C SER A 60 26.29 13.47 -11.45
N VAL A 61 26.84 14.49 -10.79
CA VAL A 61 28.28 14.81 -10.84
C VAL A 61 29.10 13.70 -10.21
N VAL A 62 28.63 13.13 -9.11
CA VAL A 62 29.28 12.00 -8.43
C VAL A 62 29.19 10.74 -9.28
N ILE A 63 28.02 10.44 -9.84
CA ILE A 63 27.79 9.28 -10.72
C ILE A 63 28.70 9.35 -11.94
N ARG A 64 28.74 10.49 -12.66
CA ARG A 64 29.60 10.67 -13.85
C ARG A 64 31.07 10.44 -13.54
N ARG A 65 31.55 10.93 -12.39
CA ARG A 65 32.94 10.71 -11.94
C ARG A 65 33.22 9.24 -11.63
N GLY A 66 32.28 8.54 -10.99
CA GLY A 66 32.39 7.10 -10.74
C GLY A 66 32.44 6.29 -12.02
N LEU A 67 31.50 6.52 -12.93
CA LEU A 67 31.44 5.80 -14.22
C LEU A 67 32.70 5.98 -15.07
N ARG A 68 33.29 7.17 -15.06
CA ARG A 68 34.57 7.47 -15.74
C ARG A 68 35.80 6.91 -15.04
N ASN A 69 35.71 6.41 -13.80
CA ASN A 69 36.85 5.88 -13.09
C ASN A 69 37.25 4.50 -13.67
N PRO A 70 38.46 4.35 -14.25
CA PRO A 70 38.90 3.09 -14.84
C PRO A 70 39.15 2.00 -13.78
N ARG A 71 39.42 2.39 -12.52
CA ARG A 71 39.69 1.45 -11.41
C ARG A 71 38.43 0.82 -10.83
N GLN A 72 37.25 1.34 -11.14
CA GLN A 72 36.01 0.82 -10.59
C GLN A 72 35.55 -0.42 -11.37
N LYS A 73 35.28 -1.51 -10.65
CA LYS A 73 34.87 -2.79 -11.24
C LYS A 73 33.57 -2.63 -12.04
N ARG A 74 33.48 -3.29 -13.20
CA ARG A 74 32.29 -3.35 -14.07
C ARG A 74 30.98 -3.68 -13.32
N PRO A 75 30.91 -4.72 -12.46
CA PRO A 75 29.67 -5.04 -11.73
C PRO A 75 29.20 -3.90 -10.83
N THR A 76 30.10 -3.15 -10.19
CA THR A 76 29.73 -2.01 -9.35
C THR A 76 29.10 -0.88 -10.16
N LYS A 77 29.61 -0.64 -11.39
CA LYS A 77 29.03 0.33 -12.32
C LYS A 77 27.64 -0.11 -12.77
N ALA A 78 27.50 -1.39 -13.15
CA ALA A 78 26.21 -1.97 -13.53
C ALA A 78 25.17 -1.86 -12.41
N LEU A 79 25.54 -2.21 -11.17
CA LEU A 79 24.66 -2.07 -9.99
C LEU A 79 24.23 -0.62 -9.76
N SER A 80 25.14 0.34 -9.94
CA SER A 80 24.83 1.77 -9.76
C SER A 80 23.88 2.29 -10.83
N ILE A 81 24.01 1.81 -12.08
CA ILE A 81 23.09 2.14 -13.19
C ILE A 81 21.73 1.49 -12.96
N ALA A 82 21.71 0.20 -12.57
CA ALA A 82 20.48 -0.51 -12.26
C ALA A 82 19.70 0.19 -11.13
N LEU A 83 20.39 0.59 -10.05
CA LEU A 83 19.77 1.36 -8.97
C LEU A 83 19.19 2.69 -9.47
N LEU A 84 19.93 3.44 -10.30
CA LEU A 84 19.43 4.68 -10.88
C LEU A 84 18.15 4.45 -11.71
N VAL A 85 18.16 3.44 -12.58
CA VAL A 85 16.99 3.09 -13.40
C VAL A 85 15.80 2.71 -12.51
N LEU A 86 16.01 1.85 -11.51
CA LEU A 86 14.95 1.41 -10.61
C LEU A 86 14.34 2.59 -9.83
N VAL A 87 15.16 3.51 -9.31
CA VAL A 87 14.67 4.72 -8.63
C VAL A 87 13.88 5.63 -9.57
N LEU A 88 14.35 5.83 -10.82
CA LEU A 88 13.64 6.63 -11.79
C LEU A 88 12.31 6.00 -12.21
N VAL A 89 12.28 4.67 -12.41
CA VAL A 89 11.05 3.92 -12.69
C VAL A 89 10.10 4.00 -11.51
N THR A 90 10.58 3.86 -10.27
CA THR A 90 9.76 3.99 -9.05
C THR A 90 9.10 5.37 -8.99
N ILE A 91 9.90 6.44 -9.07
CA ILE A 91 9.37 7.81 -8.97
C ILE A 91 8.45 8.12 -10.15
N GLY A 92 8.87 7.79 -11.38
CA GLY A 92 8.08 8.07 -12.58
C GLY A 92 6.73 7.35 -12.60
N SER A 93 6.71 6.07 -12.26
CA SER A 93 5.45 5.30 -12.18
C SER A 93 4.53 5.78 -11.05
N GLY A 94 5.06 6.16 -9.89
CA GLY A 94 4.27 6.71 -8.79
C GLY A 94 3.66 8.07 -9.12
N LEU A 95 4.47 8.96 -9.72
CA LEU A 95 3.99 10.25 -10.22
C LEU A 95 2.91 10.06 -11.30
N LEU A 96 3.16 9.20 -12.29
CA LEU A 96 2.20 8.94 -13.35
C LEU A 96 0.90 8.33 -12.81
N HIS A 97 0.97 7.37 -11.88
CA HIS A 97 -0.19 6.79 -11.21
C HIS A 97 -1.01 7.86 -10.47
N SER A 98 -0.34 8.78 -9.76
CA SER A 98 -1.03 9.88 -9.06
C SER A 98 -1.83 10.79 -9.99
N THR A 99 -1.54 10.79 -11.30
CA THR A 99 -2.34 11.55 -12.27
C THR A 99 -3.65 10.87 -12.63
N GLY A 100 -3.89 9.61 -12.26
CA GLY A 100 -5.10 8.87 -12.62
C GLY A 100 -5.39 8.76 -14.13
N ARG A 101 -4.49 9.22 -15.00
CA ARG A 101 -4.65 9.25 -16.47
C ARG A 101 -4.14 7.99 -17.15
N VAL A 102 -3.24 7.28 -16.47
CA VAL A 102 -2.65 6.03 -16.93
C VAL A 102 -2.71 5.06 -15.78
N GLU A 103 -3.17 3.85 -16.07
CA GLU A 103 -3.41 2.81 -15.08
C GLU A 103 -2.42 1.67 -15.27
N ASP A 104 -2.23 1.25 -16.52
CA ASP A 104 -1.40 0.11 -16.90
C ASP A 104 -0.37 0.48 -17.95
N VAL A 105 0.73 -0.28 -17.97
CA VAL A 105 1.71 -0.31 -19.04
C VAL A 105 1.88 -1.76 -19.48
N GLY A 106 1.20 -2.12 -20.57
CA GLY A 106 1.09 -3.52 -21.00
C GLY A 106 0.29 -4.33 -19.98
N PRO A 107 0.81 -5.46 -19.47
CA PRO A 107 0.08 -6.33 -18.53
C PRO A 107 0.21 -5.91 -17.06
N LEU A 108 0.95 -4.84 -16.76
CA LEU A 108 1.25 -4.43 -15.38
C LEU A 108 0.62 -3.08 -15.07
N THR A 109 -0.04 -3.00 -13.91
CA THR A 109 -0.48 -1.73 -13.32
C THR A 109 0.72 -0.86 -12.97
N LEU A 110 0.55 0.46 -13.00
CA LEU A 110 1.57 1.40 -12.54
C LEU A 110 1.92 1.19 -11.07
N MET A 111 0.95 0.77 -10.24
CA MET A 111 1.23 0.45 -8.83
C MET A 111 2.13 -0.79 -8.70
N GLN A 112 1.91 -1.84 -9.51
CA GLN A 112 2.81 -2.99 -9.57
C GLN A 112 4.22 -2.60 -10.04
N ILE A 113 4.33 -1.73 -11.05
CA ILE A 113 5.63 -1.23 -11.53
C ILE A 113 6.31 -0.40 -10.44
N HIS A 114 5.57 0.48 -9.76
CA HIS A 114 6.06 1.32 -8.67
C HIS A 114 6.60 0.49 -7.52
N VAL A 115 5.79 -0.43 -6.98
CA VAL A 115 6.16 -1.28 -5.84
C VAL A 115 7.26 -2.27 -6.24
N GLY A 116 7.16 -2.92 -7.41
CA GLY A 116 8.15 -3.87 -7.88
C GLY A 116 9.53 -3.22 -8.11
N SER A 117 9.56 -2.04 -8.73
CA SER A 117 10.81 -1.29 -8.92
C SER A 117 11.36 -0.75 -7.59
N ALA A 118 10.51 -0.37 -6.63
CA ALA A 118 10.95 0.02 -5.30
C ALA A 118 11.60 -1.14 -4.53
N ILE A 119 11.02 -2.34 -4.58
CA ILE A 119 11.61 -3.55 -3.98
C ILE A 119 12.98 -3.85 -4.61
N GLY A 120 13.06 -3.78 -5.95
CA GLY A 120 14.32 -3.92 -6.67
C GLY A 120 15.35 -2.85 -6.26
N ALA A 121 14.92 -1.59 -6.11
CA ALA A 121 15.78 -0.49 -5.68
C ALA A 121 16.32 -0.74 -4.26
N VAL A 122 15.48 -1.20 -3.32
CA VAL A 122 15.91 -1.55 -1.96
C VAL A 122 16.95 -2.66 -1.98
N ALA A 123 16.73 -3.74 -2.74
CA ALA A 123 17.70 -4.82 -2.88
C ALA A 123 19.04 -4.31 -3.46
N ALA A 124 18.97 -3.47 -4.49
CA ALA A 124 20.16 -2.86 -5.10
C ALA A 124 20.90 -1.91 -4.14
N VAL A 125 20.17 -1.15 -3.32
CA VAL A 125 20.73 -0.30 -2.25
C VAL A 125 21.45 -1.15 -1.22
N VAL A 126 20.83 -2.22 -0.71
CA VAL A 126 21.44 -3.12 0.27
C VAL A 126 22.74 -3.72 -0.28
N ALA A 127 22.70 -4.22 -1.52
CA ALA A 127 23.89 -4.73 -2.20
C ALA A 127 24.98 -3.66 -2.39
N HIS A 128 24.59 -2.42 -2.70
CA HIS A 128 25.51 -1.30 -2.84
C HIS A 128 26.18 -0.94 -1.50
N PHE A 129 25.42 -0.88 -0.41
CA PHE A 129 25.90 -0.53 0.92
C PHE A 129 26.79 -1.62 1.55
N ALA A 130 26.53 -2.90 1.27
CA ALA A 130 27.40 -3.99 1.69
C ALA A 130 28.85 -3.84 1.17
N GLY A 131 29.02 -3.20 -0.01
CA GLY A 131 30.34 -2.93 -0.58
C GLY A 131 30.91 -1.54 -0.29
N HIS A 132 30.07 -0.52 -0.03
CA HIS A 132 30.47 0.89 -0.01
C HIS A 132 29.78 1.70 1.08
N TRP A 133 29.93 1.28 2.34
CA TRP A 133 29.28 1.94 3.47
C TRP A 133 29.77 3.39 3.69
N VAL A 134 28.84 4.34 3.66
CA VAL A 134 29.12 5.75 3.98
C VAL A 134 28.96 5.96 5.48
N ARG A 135 30.08 6.17 6.19
CA ARG A 135 30.07 6.45 7.64
C ARG A 135 29.74 7.93 7.92
N PRO A 136 28.67 8.23 8.70
CA PRO A 136 28.40 9.58 9.17
C PRO A 136 29.56 10.13 10.00
N ARG A 137 29.83 11.43 9.90
CA ARG A 137 30.77 12.14 10.78
C ARG A 137 30.04 13.21 11.56
N ARG A 138 30.56 13.56 12.75
CA ARG A 138 30.03 14.68 13.55
C ARG A 138 29.97 15.99 12.77
N SER A 139 30.93 16.20 11.87
CA SER A 139 30.97 17.38 10.98
C SER A 139 29.98 17.34 9.82
N ASP A 140 29.16 16.29 9.67
CA ASP A 140 28.08 16.27 8.68
C ASP A 140 26.81 16.97 9.20
N ALA A 141 26.63 17.00 10.52
CA ALA A 141 25.55 17.73 11.19
C ALA A 141 26.06 19.09 11.67
N ASP A 142 25.87 20.12 10.84
CA ASP A 142 26.15 21.51 11.18
C ASP A 142 24.97 22.43 10.84
N ARG A 143 25.01 23.69 11.30
CA ARG A 143 23.97 24.70 11.01
C ARG A 143 23.71 24.83 9.51
N ARG A 144 24.75 24.70 8.68
CA ARG A 144 24.62 24.79 7.22
C ARG A 144 23.91 23.58 6.62
N ALA A 145 24.16 22.38 7.14
CA ALA A 145 23.46 21.15 6.77
C ALA A 145 21.97 21.26 7.13
N PHE A 146 21.67 21.73 8.34
CA PHE A 146 20.30 21.99 8.78
C PHE A 146 19.58 22.96 7.82
N LEU A 147 20.18 24.12 7.51
CA LEU A 147 19.59 25.09 6.59
C LEU A 147 19.39 24.50 5.18
N ARG A 148 20.33 23.70 4.68
CA ARG A 148 20.18 23.03 3.37
C ARG A 148 19.07 21.98 3.36
N LEU A 149 18.91 21.24 4.45
CA LEU A 149 17.81 20.30 4.62
C LEU A 149 16.46 21.01 4.71
N ALA A 150 16.41 22.15 5.41
CA ALA A 150 15.21 22.99 5.47
C ALA A 150 14.84 23.54 4.08
N VAL A 151 15.82 24.03 3.31
CA VAL A 151 15.60 24.48 1.92
C VAL A 151 15.15 23.32 1.02
N LEU A 152 15.77 22.15 1.14
CA LEU A 152 15.36 20.96 0.40
C LEU A 152 13.93 20.55 0.75
N GLY A 153 13.58 20.54 2.03
CA GLY A 153 12.24 20.22 2.52
C GLY A 153 11.19 21.22 2.03
N ALA A 154 11.48 22.51 2.10
CA ALA A 154 10.61 23.55 1.55
C ALA A 154 10.44 23.42 0.03
N GLY A 155 11.54 23.19 -0.70
CA GLY A 155 11.50 22.95 -2.14
C GLY A 155 10.70 21.70 -2.51
N ALA A 156 10.84 20.62 -1.75
CA ALA A 156 10.06 19.40 -1.92
C ALA A 156 8.57 19.64 -1.67
N ALA A 157 8.21 20.36 -0.60
CA ALA A 157 6.82 20.70 -0.30
C ALA A 157 6.17 21.56 -1.40
N VAL A 158 6.89 22.57 -1.91
CA VAL A 158 6.42 23.39 -3.04
C VAL A 158 6.26 22.55 -4.30
N ALA A 159 7.23 21.66 -4.59
CA ALA A 159 7.16 20.77 -5.73
C ALA A 159 5.97 19.80 -5.62
N THR A 160 5.68 19.27 -4.43
CA THR A 160 4.52 18.40 -4.20
C THR A 160 3.21 19.15 -4.41
N ALA A 161 3.07 20.36 -3.85
CA ALA A 161 1.88 21.17 -4.05
C ALA A 161 1.66 21.54 -5.53
N ALA A 162 2.74 21.86 -6.25
CA ALA A 162 2.70 22.12 -7.69
C ALA A 162 2.28 20.87 -8.48
N TRP A 163 2.82 19.69 -8.12
CA TRP A 163 2.46 18.42 -8.73
C TRP A 163 0.98 18.08 -8.50
N ASP A 164 0.47 18.27 -7.29
CA ASP A 164 -0.92 17.98 -6.96
C ASP A 164 -1.90 18.88 -7.68
N THR A 165 -1.54 20.16 -7.83
CA THR A 165 -2.30 21.12 -8.65
C THR A 165 -2.38 20.66 -10.11
N PHE A 166 -1.27 20.12 -10.65
CA PHE A 166 -1.24 19.58 -12.01
C PHE A 166 -1.98 18.25 -12.17
N ALA A 167 -1.89 17.37 -11.17
CA ALA A 167 -2.53 16.07 -11.19
C ALA A 167 -4.07 16.20 -11.11
N ALA A 168 -4.59 17.00 -10.18
CA ALA A 168 -6.01 17.38 -10.07
C ALA A 168 -7.02 16.19 -10.05
N THR A 169 -6.71 15.09 -9.36
CA THR A 169 -7.38 13.79 -9.56
C THR A 169 -8.34 13.31 -8.47
N GLY A 170 -8.76 14.16 -7.53
CA GLY A 170 -9.74 13.76 -6.49
C GLY A 170 -9.30 12.53 -5.68
N ARG A 171 -7.98 12.33 -5.54
CA ARG A 171 -7.39 11.17 -4.87
C ARG A 171 -7.78 11.16 -3.40
N ARG A 172 -7.87 9.96 -2.84
CA ARG A 172 -8.01 9.77 -1.40
C ARG A 172 -6.68 10.07 -0.69
N PHE A 173 -6.72 10.34 0.61
CA PHE A 173 -5.52 10.57 1.45
C PHE A 173 -4.50 9.40 1.44
N THR A 174 -4.92 8.23 0.94
CA THR A 174 -4.10 7.05 0.71
C THR A 174 -3.35 7.05 -0.63
N GLY A 175 -3.56 8.08 -1.46
CA GLY A 175 -3.05 8.17 -2.84
C GLY A 175 -3.92 7.47 -3.87
N SER A 176 -4.93 6.71 -3.46
CA SER A 176 -5.80 5.95 -4.36
C SER A 176 -6.62 6.88 -5.26
N VAL A 177 -6.76 6.50 -6.54
CA VAL A 177 -7.50 7.23 -7.58
C VAL A 177 -8.98 6.79 -7.60
N PRO A 178 -9.96 7.69 -7.78
CA PRO A 178 -11.38 7.32 -7.84
C PRO A 178 -11.71 6.42 -9.04
N LYS A 179 -12.60 5.45 -8.81
CA LYS A 179 -13.19 4.60 -9.85
C LYS A 179 -14.71 4.56 -9.73
N PRO A 180 -15.44 4.73 -10.84
CA PRO A 180 -16.90 4.64 -10.83
C PRO A 180 -17.35 3.21 -10.52
N GLU A 181 -16.66 2.23 -11.10
CA GLU A 181 -16.94 0.82 -10.91
C GLU A 181 -16.01 0.21 -9.86
N LEU A 182 -16.51 -0.86 -9.22
CA LEU A 182 -15.71 -1.69 -8.35
C LEU A 182 -14.79 -2.55 -9.21
N GLU A 183 -13.48 -2.35 -9.15
CA GLU A 183 -12.58 -3.20 -9.92
C GLU A 183 -12.45 -4.60 -9.31
N VAL A 184 -12.21 -5.58 -10.18
CA VAL A 184 -11.94 -6.96 -9.77
C VAL A 184 -10.46 -7.10 -9.42
N THR A 185 -10.14 -6.96 -8.15
CA THR A 185 -8.81 -7.27 -7.60
C THR A 185 -8.87 -8.47 -6.66
N SER A 186 -7.91 -9.37 -6.76
CA SER A 186 -7.68 -10.46 -5.80
C SER A 186 -6.27 -10.36 -5.22
N TRP A 187 -6.05 -11.03 -4.08
CA TRP A 187 -4.72 -11.10 -3.49
C TRP A 187 -3.77 -11.87 -4.42
N ILE A 188 -2.46 -11.64 -4.29
CA ILE A 188 -1.40 -12.01 -5.26
C ILE A 188 -1.52 -13.43 -5.84
N ASN A 189 -2.01 -14.40 -5.07
CA ASN A 189 -2.15 -15.80 -5.49
C ASN A 189 -3.60 -16.33 -5.51
N ASP A 190 -4.61 -15.49 -5.29
CA ASP A 190 -6.00 -15.92 -5.30
C ASP A 190 -6.61 -15.71 -6.68
N GLY A 191 -6.86 -16.81 -7.40
CA GLY A 191 -7.69 -16.79 -8.60
C GLY A 191 -9.15 -16.42 -8.29
N ILE A 192 -9.92 -16.03 -9.30
CA ILE A 192 -11.36 -15.80 -9.15
C ILE A 192 -12.05 -17.15 -8.87
N GLN A 193 -12.68 -17.28 -7.70
CA GLN A 193 -13.40 -18.48 -7.33
C GLN A 193 -14.83 -18.46 -7.89
N ARG A 194 -15.29 -19.62 -8.37
CA ARG A 194 -16.68 -19.85 -8.78
C ARG A 194 -17.31 -20.82 -7.80
N VAL A 195 -18.02 -20.27 -6.83
CA VAL A 195 -18.68 -21.02 -5.76
C VAL A 195 -20.10 -21.37 -6.21
N ASP A 196 -20.48 -22.64 -6.09
CA ASP A 196 -21.86 -23.09 -6.29
C ASP A 196 -22.72 -22.66 -5.09
N PRO A 197 -23.74 -21.79 -5.27
CA PRO A 197 -24.56 -21.30 -4.16
C PRO A 197 -25.40 -22.41 -3.50
N GLY A 198 -25.76 -23.48 -4.21
CA GLY A 198 -26.55 -24.59 -3.63
C GLY A 198 -25.72 -25.45 -2.66
N ALA A 199 -24.43 -25.58 -2.92
CA ALA A 199 -23.48 -26.32 -2.09
C ALA A 199 -22.77 -25.43 -1.05
N TRP A 200 -22.82 -24.11 -1.19
CA TRP A 200 -22.14 -23.20 -0.29
C TRP A 200 -22.74 -23.22 1.12
N ARG A 201 -21.86 -23.17 2.12
CA ARG A 201 -22.23 -23.11 3.54
C ARG A 201 -21.30 -22.13 4.25
N LEU A 202 -21.90 -21.33 5.14
CA LEU A 202 -21.21 -20.43 6.04
C LEU A 202 -21.21 -21.00 7.45
N ARG A 203 -20.03 -21.22 8.02
CA ARG A 203 -19.88 -21.65 9.41
C ARG A 203 -19.70 -20.47 10.34
N ILE A 204 -20.54 -20.34 11.36
CA ILE A 204 -20.47 -19.28 12.39
C ILE A 204 -20.48 -19.92 13.78
N GLY A 205 -19.30 -20.03 14.41
CA GLY A 205 -19.16 -20.90 15.58
C GLY A 205 -19.57 -22.34 15.22
N GLU A 206 -20.51 -22.90 16.00
CA GLU A 206 -21.12 -24.21 15.76
C GLU A 206 -22.29 -24.18 14.76
N ARG A 207 -22.80 -22.99 14.42
CA ARG A 207 -23.90 -22.83 13.45
C ARG A 207 -23.39 -22.95 12.04
N THR A 208 -24.22 -23.49 11.15
CA THR A 208 -23.98 -23.50 9.71
C THR A 208 -25.21 -22.93 9.03
N LEU A 209 -25.02 -21.95 8.16
CA LEU A 209 -26.07 -21.34 7.35
C LEU A 209 -25.81 -21.67 5.88
N ASP A 210 -26.86 -21.95 5.11
CA ASP A 210 -26.82 -21.82 3.66
C ASP A 210 -27.07 -20.38 3.20
N LEU A 211 -27.10 -20.16 1.88
CA LEU A 211 -27.30 -18.82 1.33
C LEU A 211 -28.73 -18.28 1.58
N ALA A 212 -29.75 -19.13 1.53
CA ALA A 212 -31.12 -18.71 1.76
C ALA A 212 -31.36 -18.34 3.23
N GLU A 213 -30.76 -19.10 4.16
CA GLU A 213 -30.78 -18.78 5.58
C GLU A 213 -30.03 -17.47 5.89
N LEU A 214 -28.91 -17.20 5.20
CA LEU A 214 -28.20 -15.92 5.33
C LEU A 214 -29.05 -14.77 4.78
N ASP A 215 -29.64 -14.90 3.59
CA ASP A 215 -30.46 -13.86 2.98
C ASP A 215 -31.76 -13.56 3.77
N ALA A 216 -32.18 -14.48 4.65
CA ALA A 216 -33.33 -14.29 5.55
C ALA A 216 -33.00 -13.49 6.83
N LEU A 217 -31.72 -13.22 7.12
CA LEU A 217 -31.30 -12.40 8.25
C LEU A 217 -31.59 -10.91 8.01
N PRO A 218 -31.58 -10.05 9.05
CA PRO A 218 -31.84 -8.62 8.88
C PRO A 218 -30.69 -7.95 8.13
N HIS A 219 -30.87 -7.77 6.83
CA HIS A 219 -29.95 -7.05 5.96
C HIS A 219 -30.01 -5.54 6.17
N GLU A 220 -28.85 -4.89 6.01
CA GLU A 220 -28.68 -3.45 6.00
C GLU A 220 -28.20 -3.00 4.62
N HIS A 221 -28.81 -1.94 4.09
CA HIS A 221 -28.33 -1.24 2.91
C HIS A 221 -27.49 -0.04 3.33
N PHE A 222 -26.24 0.02 2.88
CA PHE A 222 -25.32 1.08 3.26
C PHE A 222 -24.28 1.38 2.18
N THR A 223 -23.79 2.62 2.14
CA THR A 223 -22.73 3.02 1.22
C THR A 223 -21.38 2.95 1.92
N ALA A 224 -20.40 2.30 1.28
CA ALA A 224 -19.03 2.23 1.80
C ALA A 224 -17.99 2.40 0.70
N ILE A 225 -16.82 2.90 1.08
CA ILE A 225 -15.67 3.08 0.19
C ILE A 225 -14.70 1.92 0.39
N LEU A 226 -14.49 1.14 -0.68
CA LEU A 226 -13.36 0.22 -0.76
C LEU A 226 -12.13 1.01 -1.22
N ASP A 227 -11.09 1.03 -0.38
CA ASP A 227 -9.80 1.67 -0.69
C ASP A 227 -8.71 0.61 -0.90
N CYS A 228 -8.45 0.27 -2.16
CA CYS A 228 -7.60 -0.82 -2.56
C CYS A 228 -6.11 -0.46 -2.47
N THR A 229 -5.27 -1.42 -2.08
CA THR A 229 -3.81 -1.26 -2.07
C THR A 229 -3.21 -1.26 -3.48
N SER A 230 -3.99 -1.61 -4.50
CA SER A 230 -3.60 -1.49 -5.91
C SER A 230 -3.71 -0.05 -6.45
N GLY A 231 -4.08 0.92 -5.61
CA GLY A 231 -4.02 2.35 -5.96
C GLY A 231 -5.33 2.95 -6.49
N TRP A 232 -6.47 2.31 -6.22
CA TRP A 232 -7.79 2.82 -6.58
C TRP A 232 -8.75 2.74 -5.40
N TYR A 233 -9.78 3.58 -5.42
CA TYR A 233 -10.90 3.47 -4.50
C TYR A 233 -12.21 3.59 -5.25
N SER A 234 -13.24 2.93 -4.73
CA SER A 234 -14.60 3.05 -5.27
C SER A 234 -15.62 3.12 -4.14
N ARG A 235 -16.59 4.02 -4.29
CA ARG A 235 -17.76 4.14 -3.40
C ARG A 235 -18.86 3.29 -3.99
N GLN A 236 -19.38 2.35 -3.22
CA GLN A 236 -20.41 1.42 -3.66
C GLN A 236 -21.51 1.29 -2.61
N ASP A 237 -22.71 0.92 -3.06
CA ASP A 237 -23.84 0.58 -2.20
C ASP A 237 -23.83 -0.93 -1.96
N TRP A 238 -23.85 -1.32 -0.69
CA TRP A 238 -23.72 -2.68 -0.23
C TRP A 238 -24.98 -3.12 0.51
N ASP A 239 -25.16 -4.44 0.54
CA ASP A 239 -26.30 -5.08 1.16
C ASP A 239 -25.83 -6.34 1.90
N GLY A 240 -26.02 -6.37 3.22
CA GLY A 240 -25.55 -7.47 4.05
C GLY A 240 -25.86 -7.35 5.53
N VAL A 241 -25.35 -8.31 6.29
CA VAL A 241 -25.59 -8.47 7.73
C VAL A 241 -24.37 -8.04 8.53
N ARG A 242 -24.57 -7.26 9.59
CA ARG A 242 -23.51 -6.83 10.50
C ARG A 242 -22.92 -8.03 11.25
N LEU A 243 -21.61 -8.04 11.49
CA LEU A 243 -20.98 -9.16 12.18
C LEU A 243 -21.45 -9.29 13.63
N SER A 244 -21.82 -8.18 14.30
CA SER A 244 -22.39 -8.24 15.65
C SER A 244 -23.71 -9.02 15.67
N THR A 245 -24.60 -8.82 14.70
CA THR A 245 -25.83 -9.61 14.52
C THR A 245 -25.54 -11.08 14.30
N LEU A 246 -24.54 -11.41 13.47
CA LEU A 246 -24.09 -12.79 13.27
C LEU A 246 -23.48 -13.43 14.53
N PHE A 247 -23.08 -12.63 15.52
CA PHE A 247 -22.49 -13.09 16.78
C PHE A 247 -23.43 -12.95 17.99
N GLU A 248 -24.70 -12.60 17.78
CA GLU A 248 -25.69 -12.61 18.85
C GLU A 248 -25.76 -14.01 19.50
N GLY A 249 -25.56 -14.04 20.82
CA GLY A 249 -25.53 -15.27 21.62
C GLY A 249 -24.21 -16.06 21.56
N LEU A 250 -23.16 -15.55 20.91
CA LEU A 250 -21.83 -16.16 20.85
C LEU A 250 -20.78 -15.24 21.49
N ASP A 251 -19.84 -15.81 22.25
CA ASP A 251 -18.67 -15.06 22.73
C ASP A 251 -17.62 -14.96 21.60
N PRO A 252 -17.33 -13.76 21.05
CA PRO A 252 -16.30 -13.59 20.04
C PRO A 252 -14.87 -13.76 20.60
N GLN A 253 -14.70 -13.91 21.91
CA GLN A 253 -13.41 -13.94 22.59
C GLN A 253 -12.62 -12.63 22.33
N ARG A 254 -11.36 -12.73 21.90
CA ARG A 254 -10.51 -11.55 21.62
C ARG A 254 -10.69 -11.00 20.21
N SER A 255 -11.07 -11.84 19.25
CA SER A 255 -11.31 -11.45 17.87
C SER A 255 -12.12 -12.51 17.13
N VAL A 256 -12.66 -12.13 15.97
CA VAL A 256 -13.36 -13.02 15.06
C VAL A 256 -12.48 -13.28 13.83
N GLU A 257 -12.17 -14.54 13.57
CA GLU A 257 -11.51 -14.98 12.34
C GLU A 257 -12.54 -15.10 11.22
N VAL A 258 -12.37 -14.36 10.13
CA VAL A 258 -13.10 -14.56 8.88
C VAL A 258 -12.20 -15.23 7.87
N ARG A 259 -12.66 -16.34 7.29
CA ARG A 259 -11.91 -17.17 6.35
C ARG A 259 -12.64 -17.33 5.01
N SER A 260 -11.86 -17.18 3.94
CA SER A 260 -12.20 -17.46 2.54
C SER A 260 -12.08 -18.94 2.22
N VAL A 261 -12.80 -19.40 1.19
CA VAL A 261 -12.59 -20.71 0.56
C VAL A 261 -11.13 -20.95 0.12
N THR A 262 -10.38 -19.89 -0.18
CA THR A 262 -8.96 -19.96 -0.58
C THR A 262 -8.01 -20.19 0.60
N GLY A 263 -8.51 -20.24 1.83
CA GLY A 263 -7.72 -20.30 3.06
C GLY A 263 -7.32 -18.94 3.61
N TYR A 264 -7.41 -17.87 2.80
CA TYR A 264 -7.17 -16.49 3.21
C TYR A 264 -8.04 -16.10 4.41
N ALA A 265 -7.42 -15.58 5.48
CA ALA A 265 -8.14 -15.22 6.70
C ALA A 265 -7.69 -13.90 7.31
N ARG A 266 -8.63 -13.18 7.93
CA ARG A 266 -8.39 -11.94 8.68
C ARG A 266 -9.09 -11.99 10.04
N TRP A 267 -8.51 -11.34 11.03
CA TRP A 267 -9.07 -11.27 12.39
C TRP A 267 -9.59 -9.86 12.67
N PHE A 268 -10.85 -9.75 13.07
CA PHE A 268 -11.50 -8.50 13.47
C PHE A 268 -11.64 -8.46 14.98
N GLY A 269 -11.28 -7.34 15.62
CA GLY A 269 -11.44 -7.21 17.07
C GLY A 269 -12.90 -7.37 17.48
N SER A 270 -13.15 -7.98 18.63
CA SER A 270 -14.51 -8.14 19.16
C SER A 270 -15.21 -6.79 19.40
N ASP A 271 -14.43 -5.73 19.62
CA ASP A 271 -14.84 -4.33 19.73
C ASP A 271 -15.21 -3.66 18.39
N THR A 272 -14.98 -4.34 17.26
CA THR A 272 -15.21 -3.79 15.91
C THR A 272 -16.31 -4.51 15.12
N LEU A 273 -17.03 -5.44 15.74
CA LEU A 273 -18.05 -6.25 15.05
C LEU A 273 -19.22 -5.42 14.53
N ASP A 274 -19.49 -4.27 15.17
CA ASP A 274 -20.48 -3.33 14.65
C ASP A 274 -19.99 -2.59 13.40
N ASP A 275 -18.70 -2.52 13.13
CA ASP A 275 -18.15 -1.78 11.98
C ASP A 275 -17.82 -2.67 10.77
N VAL A 276 -18.30 -3.92 10.77
CA VAL A 276 -17.97 -4.91 9.74
C VAL A 276 -19.24 -5.66 9.34
N TRP A 277 -19.39 -5.90 8.03
CA TRP A 277 -20.54 -6.60 7.46
C TRP A 277 -20.10 -7.79 6.62
N LEU A 278 -20.91 -8.84 6.65
CA LEU A 278 -20.93 -9.89 5.64
C LEU A 278 -22.00 -9.54 4.60
N VAL A 279 -21.59 -9.29 3.36
CA VAL A 279 -22.48 -8.80 2.29
C VAL A 279 -22.63 -9.85 1.18
N THR A 280 -23.81 -9.89 0.58
CA THR A 280 -24.16 -10.80 -0.53
C THR A 280 -24.51 -10.04 -1.82
N ALA A 281 -24.69 -8.71 -1.75
CA ALA A 281 -24.97 -7.86 -2.90
C ALA A 281 -24.22 -6.52 -2.90
N VAL A 282 -24.04 -5.97 -4.11
CA VAL A 282 -23.44 -4.67 -4.39
C VAL A 282 -24.16 -4.00 -5.56
N GLY A 283 -24.50 -2.71 -5.43
CA GLY A 283 -25.22 -1.97 -6.47
C GLY A 283 -26.59 -2.56 -6.80
N GLY A 284 -27.28 -3.11 -5.81
CA GLY A 284 -28.61 -3.74 -5.97
C GLY A 284 -28.60 -5.08 -6.72
N ARG A 285 -27.44 -5.70 -6.93
CA ARG A 285 -27.31 -7.01 -7.58
C ARG A 285 -26.49 -7.96 -6.71
N PRO A 286 -26.73 -9.29 -6.79
CA PRO A 286 -25.85 -10.27 -6.17
C PRO A 286 -24.40 -10.03 -6.57
N LEU A 287 -23.47 -10.33 -5.66
CA LEU A 287 -22.04 -10.25 -5.96
C LEU A 287 -21.71 -11.06 -7.22
N THR A 288 -20.77 -10.58 -8.02
CA THR A 288 -20.18 -11.41 -9.09
C THR A 288 -19.11 -12.33 -8.50
N PRO A 289 -18.71 -13.42 -9.19
CA PRO A 289 -17.58 -14.25 -8.76
C PRO A 289 -16.31 -13.43 -8.48
N GLY A 290 -16.01 -12.42 -9.31
CA GLY A 290 -14.86 -11.53 -9.12
C GLY A 290 -14.92 -10.68 -7.85
N HIS A 291 -16.13 -10.31 -7.42
CA HIS A 291 -16.37 -9.51 -6.22
C HIS A 291 -16.59 -10.33 -4.95
N GLY A 292 -16.61 -11.67 -5.04
CA GLY A 292 -16.63 -12.54 -3.86
C GLY A 292 -17.91 -13.33 -3.66
N PHE A 293 -18.73 -13.52 -4.70
CA PHE A 293 -19.94 -14.35 -4.62
C PHE A 293 -19.67 -15.73 -3.97
N PRO A 294 -20.52 -16.20 -3.04
CA PRO A 294 -21.80 -15.61 -2.66
C PRO A 294 -21.70 -14.54 -1.56
N ALA A 295 -20.63 -14.51 -0.77
CA ALA A 295 -20.50 -13.60 0.36
C ALA A 295 -19.07 -13.05 0.53
N ARG A 296 -18.97 -11.76 0.86
CA ARG A 296 -17.70 -11.10 1.19
C ARG A 296 -17.81 -10.26 2.46
N ILE A 297 -16.68 -9.91 3.04
CA ILE A 297 -16.59 -8.87 4.06
C ILE A 297 -16.52 -7.48 3.42
N VAL A 298 -17.22 -6.55 4.06
CA VAL A 298 -17.08 -5.10 3.90
C VAL A 298 -16.66 -4.51 5.24
N ALA A 299 -15.50 -3.85 5.27
CA ALA A 299 -14.91 -3.28 6.48
C ALA A 299 -14.48 -1.82 6.24
N PRO A 300 -15.41 -0.86 6.31
CA PRO A 300 -15.13 0.56 6.13
C PRO A 300 -13.97 1.05 7.01
N GLY A 301 -13.17 1.99 6.51
CA GLY A 301 -11.99 2.49 7.22
C GLY A 301 -10.80 1.51 7.25
N ARG A 302 -10.95 0.29 6.75
CA ARG A 302 -9.86 -0.66 6.50
C ARG A 302 -9.49 -0.68 5.02
N ARG A 303 -8.22 -1.00 4.71
CA ARG A 303 -7.74 -1.17 3.33
C ARG A 303 -8.29 -2.44 2.69
N GLY A 304 -8.28 -2.51 1.36
CA GLY A 304 -8.99 -3.55 0.59
C GLY A 304 -8.65 -5.00 0.95
N PHE A 305 -7.45 -5.29 1.42
CA PHE A 305 -7.07 -6.64 1.88
C PHE A 305 -7.79 -7.07 3.18
N TRP A 306 -8.51 -6.19 3.87
CA TRP A 306 -9.41 -6.58 4.97
C TRP A 306 -10.75 -7.11 4.48
N TRP A 307 -11.12 -6.84 3.23
CA TRP A 307 -12.44 -7.13 2.69
C TRP A 307 -12.44 -8.52 2.06
N VAL A 308 -12.32 -9.56 2.91
CA VAL A 308 -12.24 -10.99 2.55
C VAL A 308 -13.35 -11.37 1.58
N LYS A 309 -13.02 -12.03 0.47
CA LYS A 309 -13.99 -12.52 -0.53
C LYS A 309 -14.23 -14.01 -0.34
N TRP A 310 -15.34 -14.52 -0.88
CA TRP A 310 -15.68 -15.95 -0.90
C TRP A 310 -15.67 -16.58 0.51
N VAL A 311 -16.28 -15.87 1.46
CA VAL A 311 -16.29 -16.23 2.88
C VAL A 311 -17.00 -17.57 3.08
N THR A 312 -16.43 -18.45 3.89
CA THR A 312 -17.01 -19.76 4.25
C THR A 312 -17.02 -20.01 5.75
N SER A 313 -16.26 -19.24 6.54
CA SER A 313 -16.19 -19.43 7.99
C SER A 313 -15.94 -18.12 8.71
N ILE A 314 -16.64 -17.93 9.83
CA ILE A 314 -16.50 -16.82 10.77
C ILE A 314 -16.48 -17.40 12.19
N GLN A 315 -15.33 -17.34 12.89
CA GLN A 315 -15.12 -18.11 14.13
C GLN A 315 -14.58 -17.23 15.26
N PRO A 316 -15.03 -17.44 16.52
CA PRO A 316 -14.38 -16.85 17.70
C PRO A 316 -12.89 -17.21 17.76
N SER A 317 -12.07 -16.30 18.27
CA SER A 317 -10.63 -16.51 18.36
C SER A 317 -10.01 -15.84 19.59
N ASN A 318 -9.17 -16.61 20.28
CA ASN A 318 -8.30 -16.12 21.35
C ASN A 318 -7.08 -15.34 20.81
N ARG A 319 -6.88 -15.29 19.48
CA ARG A 319 -5.82 -14.47 18.88
C ARG A 319 -6.23 -12.99 19.01
N PRO A 320 -5.38 -12.10 19.53
CA PRO A 320 -5.68 -10.68 19.46
C PRO A 320 -5.54 -10.17 18.02
N PRO A 321 -6.36 -9.20 17.57
CA PRO A 321 -6.38 -8.76 16.17
C PRO A 321 -5.05 -8.16 15.72
N TRP A 322 -4.28 -7.54 16.62
CA TRP A 322 -2.97 -6.96 16.31
C TRP A 322 -1.85 -8.00 16.13
N ALA A 323 -2.06 -9.26 16.51
CA ALA A 323 -1.05 -10.30 16.33
C ALA A 323 -1.02 -10.86 14.90
N GLN A 324 -2.01 -10.56 14.05
CA GLN A 324 -1.97 -10.97 12.64
C GLN A 324 -0.90 -10.19 11.87
N SER A 325 -0.38 -10.77 10.79
CA SER A 325 0.56 -10.07 9.92
C SER A 325 -0.12 -8.86 9.26
N VAL A 326 0.61 -7.75 9.18
CA VAL A 326 0.16 -6.53 8.51
C VAL A 326 0.06 -6.75 7.00
N PHE A 327 0.91 -7.62 6.46
CA PHE A 327 0.77 -8.17 5.12
C PHE A 327 0.00 -9.48 5.19
N PRO A 328 -0.98 -9.72 4.31
CA PRO A 328 -1.65 -11.00 4.23
C PRO A 328 -0.71 -12.12 3.74
N LEU A 329 0.07 -12.65 4.66
CA LEU A 329 0.81 -13.88 4.47
C LEU A 329 -0.14 -14.99 4.93
N SER A 330 -0.44 -15.91 4.01
CA SER A 330 -1.28 -17.09 4.22
C SER A 330 -0.80 -17.94 5.39
#